data_AF-A0A969TNR4-F1
#
_entry.id   AF-A0A969TNR4-F1
#
_cell.length_a   1.000
_cell.length_b   1.000
_cell.length_c   1.000
_cell.angle_alpha   90.00
_cell.angle_beta   90.00
_cell.angle_gamma   90.00
#
_symmetry.space_group_name_H-M   'P 1'
#
loop_
_entity.id
_entity.type
_entity.pdbx_description
1 polymer ?
#
loop_
_entity_poly.entity_id
_entity_poly.type
_entity_poly.pdbx_seq_one_letter_code
_entity_poly.pdbx_strand_id
1 'polypeptide(L)'
;MREILYREVTAQDTASVLAWLHLEWQPTIGKKVITPDGIRLQFSQDTSKRSQTIPESELSIFVWSVQRTTYLKVFRWGEQDIREQNRIVQQLIADLSDRFPQRYPKPPEINLKKQSIFEALDPYYPKTVHFFQKMPKGEYDLQRAYWWEQRWRESVNNPQQPKQVVFKKSEVGANGRSPSPEYDLIYIGGALGAIHAAVMAKLGYKVLIIERLPFGRMNREWNISRSEFQNLIDLGLFTAQEFESLIAREYVDGFNKFFDGNLPPHLKAAVLHTPTVLNIAIASDKLLDLCGEKLRQAGGEIWDETEFIRADIDSKQVEIQLGHLPTGELKQVSGRLLIDAMGTASPIAWQLNGKRTFDSVCPTVGAVVEGFEPEVWDANYGDVLNSHGDISRGRQLIWELFPAAGEELTIYLFHYHQVHPENPGSLLEMYEDFFTILPEYRRCDMEKLVWKKPTFGYIPGHFSVGSRDRTVAFDRLLGRIGRCV
;
A
#
# COMPACT_ATOMS: atom_id res chain seq x y z
N MET A 1 15.30 -0.92 37.83
CA MET A 1 14.05 -1.23 37.09
C MET A 1 14.40 -2.23 35.99
N ARG A 2 13.60 -3.29 35.79
CA ARG A 2 13.84 -4.32 34.77
C ARG A 2 12.59 -4.53 33.92
N GLU A 3 12.71 -4.49 32.59
CA GLU A 3 11.60 -4.80 31.67
C GLU A 3 11.27 -6.29 31.74
N ILE A 4 9.99 -6.62 31.94
CA ILE A 4 9.48 -7.99 32.06
C ILE A 4 8.61 -8.35 30.85
N LEU A 5 7.80 -7.40 30.37
CA LEU A 5 6.95 -7.57 29.21
C LEU A 5 6.91 -6.27 28.42
N TYR A 6 7.02 -6.39 27.10
CA TYR A 6 6.61 -5.38 26.14
C TYR A 6 5.70 -6.07 25.12
N ARG A 7 4.45 -5.62 25.02
CA ARG A 7 3.46 -6.27 24.17
C ARG A 7 2.55 -5.24 23.53
N GLU A 8 2.28 -5.43 22.24
CA GLU A 8 1.24 -4.72 21.53
C GLU A 8 -0.15 -5.18 22.00
N VAL A 9 -1.07 -4.24 22.17
CA VAL A 9 -2.47 -4.52 22.45
C VAL A 9 -3.26 -4.20 21.19
N THR A 10 -4.07 -5.14 20.70
CA THR A 10 -4.78 -4.99 19.43
C THR A 10 -5.79 -3.83 19.40
N ALA A 11 -6.14 -3.28 20.55
CA ALA A 11 -7.03 -2.14 20.64
C ALA A 11 -6.34 -0.86 20.14
N GLN A 12 -6.99 -0.21 19.16
CA GLN A 12 -6.56 1.11 18.67
C GLN A 12 -6.79 2.22 19.70
N ASP A 13 -7.77 2.05 20.60
CA ASP A 13 -8.09 3.00 21.66
C ASP A 13 -7.37 2.65 22.97
N THR A 14 -6.34 3.43 23.30
CA THR A 14 -5.58 3.30 24.54
C THR A 14 -6.43 3.55 25.78
N ALA A 15 -7.45 4.42 25.70
CA ALA A 15 -8.32 4.72 26.83
C ALA A 15 -9.16 3.49 27.22
N SER A 16 -9.65 2.73 26.25
CA SER A 16 -10.35 1.46 26.50
C SER A 16 -9.47 0.43 27.20
N VAL A 17 -8.18 0.32 26.83
CA VAL A 17 -7.25 -0.62 27.49
C VAL A 17 -6.96 -0.17 28.92
N LEU A 18 -6.75 1.14 29.12
CA LEU A 18 -6.53 1.72 30.45
C LEU A 18 -7.73 1.51 31.37
N ALA A 19 -8.94 1.79 30.87
CA ALA A 19 -10.18 1.58 31.61
C ALA A 19 -10.36 0.11 32.01
N TRP A 20 -10.08 -0.83 31.11
CA TRP A 20 -10.09 -2.26 31.42
C TRP A 20 -9.08 -2.62 32.52
N LEU A 21 -7.84 -2.14 32.46
CA LEU A 21 -6.83 -2.36 33.51
C LEU A 21 -7.29 -1.83 34.88
N HIS A 22 -7.91 -0.65 34.89
CA HIS A 22 -8.37 0.01 36.11
C HIS A 22 -9.59 -0.68 36.73
N LEU A 23 -10.60 -0.98 35.91
CA LEU A 23 -11.93 -1.34 36.38
C LEU A 23 -12.19 -2.84 36.35
N GLU A 24 -11.73 -3.54 35.31
CA GLU A 24 -12.14 -4.92 35.03
C GLU A 24 -11.05 -5.94 35.37
N TRP A 25 -9.80 -5.69 34.98
CA TRP A 25 -8.71 -6.65 35.19
C TRP A 25 -8.37 -6.78 36.67
N GLN A 26 -8.36 -8.02 37.19
CA GLN A 26 -8.01 -8.30 38.58
C GLN A 26 -6.80 -9.24 38.63
N PRO A 27 -5.67 -8.80 39.21
CA PRO A 27 -4.51 -9.67 39.36
C PRO A 27 -4.85 -10.80 40.33
N THR A 28 -4.43 -12.02 40.01
CA THR A 28 -4.58 -13.17 40.93
C THR A 28 -3.81 -12.97 42.24
N ILE A 29 -2.74 -12.16 42.23
CA ILE A 29 -1.84 -11.93 43.37
C ILE A 29 -1.37 -10.47 43.38
N GLY A 30 -1.25 -9.91 44.58
CA GLY A 30 -0.80 -8.54 44.80
C GLY A 30 -1.95 -7.53 44.87
N LYS A 31 -1.70 -6.42 45.56
CA LYS A 31 -2.64 -5.31 45.69
C LYS A 31 -2.52 -4.39 44.48
N LYS A 32 -3.60 -4.25 43.71
CA LYS A 32 -3.70 -3.32 42.59
C LYS A 32 -3.83 -1.88 43.09
N VAL A 33 -2.92 -1.02 42.64
CA VAL A 33 -2.94 0.43 42.87
C VAL A 33 -3.05 1.13 41.53
N ILE A 34 -4.10 1.92 41.32
CA ILE A 34 -4.33 2.65 40.08
C ILE A 34 -3.35 3.83 39.96
N THR A 35 -2.83 4.04 38.75
CA THR A 35 -2.01 5.19 38.37
C THR A 35 -2.59 5.83 37.09
N PRO A 36 -2.21 7.08 36.74
CA PRO A 36 -2.76 7.76 35.56
C PRO A 36 -2.65 6.92 34.27
N ASP A 37 -1.48 6.34 34.02
CA ASP A 37 -1.22 5.60 32.77
C ASP A 37 -1.27 4.07 32.94
N GLY A 38 -1.80 3.57 34.08
CA GLY A 38 -1.81 2.13 34.34
C GLY A 38 -2.06 1.76 35.79
N ILE A 39 -1.32 0.78 36.29
CA ILE A 39 -1.42 0.24 37.64
C ILE A 39 -0.05 -0.14 38.21
N ARG A 40 0.03 -0.27 39.53
CA ARG A 40 1.10 -0.97 40.23
C ARG A 40 0.55 -2.16 41.00
N LEU A 41 1.33 -3.23 41.09
CA LEU A 41 1.03 -4.39 41.93
C LEU A 41 2.05 -4.45 43.07
N GLN A 42 1.53 -4.37 44.29
CA GLN A 42 2.30 -4.42 45.53
C GLN A 42 2.10 -5.77 46.21
N PHE A 43 3.16 -6.36 46.76
CA PHE A 43 3.13 -7.72 47.29
C PHE A 43 3.26 -7.83 48.83
N SER A 44 3.48 -6.71 49.54
CA SER A 44 3.51 -6.68 51.01
C SER A 44 2.18 -7.05 51.68
N GLN A 45 2.29 -7.64 52.88
CA GLN A 45 1.21 -7.75 53.85
C GLN A 45 1.40 -6.89 55.12
N ASP A 46 2.48 -6.10 55.27
CA ASP A 46 2.83 -5.53 56.57
C ASP A 46 2.82 -3.98 56.59
N THR A 47 1.68 -3.38 56.96
CA THR A 47 1.51 -1.92 57.13
C THR A 47 1.97 -1.40 58.50
N SER A 48 2.81 -2.15 59.24
CA SER A 48 3.05 -1.87 60.66
C SER A 48 4.40 -1.25 61.01
N LYS A 49 5.14 -0.60 60.09
CA LYS A 49 6.24 0.34 60.45
C LYS A 49 6.63 1.26 59.29
N ARG A 50 6.63 2.58 59.56
CA ARG A 50 7.23 3.62 58.72
C ARG A 50 8.73 3.31 58.51
N SER A 51 9.08 2.68 57.41
CA SER A 51 10.44 2.71 56.85
C SER A 51 10.44 3.59 55.62
N GLN A 52 11.39 4.54 55.53
CA GLN A 52 11.56 5.48 54.41
C GLN A 52 12.38 4.91 53.24
N THR A 53 12.60 3.59 53.21
CA THR A 53 13.24 2.88 52.10
C THR A 53 12.20 2.03 51.38
N ILE A 54 12.17 2.02 50.05
CA ILE A 54 11.32 1.12 49.24
C ILE A 54 11.94 -0.28 49.36
N PRO A 55 11.46 -1.18 50.25
CA PRO A 55 12.14 -2.44 50.53
C PRO A 55 11.69 -3.55 49.56
N GLU A 56 10.65 -3.29 48.76
CA GLU A 56 9.91 -4.32 48.05
C GLU A 56 9.94 -4.11 46.55
N SER A 57 9.98 -5.24 45.84
CA SER A 57 9.87 -5.23 44.39
C SER A 57 8.40 -5.22 44.00
N GLU A 58 8.00 -4.22 43.22
CA GLU A 58 6.66 -4.05 42.68
C GLU A 58 6.65 -4.33 41.17
N LEU A 59 5.47 -4.63 40.61
CA LEU A 59 5.26 -4.57 39.17
C LEU A 59 4.57 -3.25 38.82
N SER A 60 5.18 -2.48 37.93
CA SER A 60 4.55 -1.33 37.27
C SER A 60 4.05 -1.79 35.91
N ILE A 61 2.75 -1.67 35.68
CA ILE A 61 2.08 -2.05 34.44
C ILE A 61 1.46 -0.78 33.87
N PHE A 62 1.84 -0.38 32.67
CA PHE A 62 1.31 0.84 32.06
C PHE A 62 1.10 0.69 30.57
N VAL A 63 0.23 1.54 30.04
CA VAL A 63 -0.08 1.60 28.62
C VAL A 63 0.42 2.90 28.02
N TRP A 64 0.74 2.86 26.73
CA TRP A 64 1.09 4.03 25.95
C TRP A 64 0.73 3.77 24.48
N SER A 65 0.77 4.80 23.65
CA SER A 65 0.52 4.65 22.22
C SER A 65 1.50 5.43 21.36
N VAL A 66 1.73 4.89 20.18
CA VAL A 66 2.50 5.49 19.08
C VAL A 66 2.00 4.86 17.79
N GLN A 67 2.03 5.58 16.67
CA GLN A 67 1.59 5.06 15.37
C GLN A 67 0.15 4.50 15.37
N ARG A 68 -0.75 5.12 16.15
CA ARG A 68 -2.14 4.66 16.34
C ARG A 68 -2.24 3.19 16.78
N THR A 69 -1.32 2.77 17.64
CA THR A 69 -1.27 1.44 18.23
C THR A 69 -1.00 1.56 19.73
N THR A 70 -1.74 0.77 20.52
CA THR A 70 -1.57 0.71 21.97
C THR A 70 -0.56 -0.36 22.33
N TYR A 71 0.30 -0.05 23.28
CA TYR A 71 1.28 -0.96 23.84
C TYR A 71 1.12 -1.03 25.35
N LEU A 72 1.42 -2.19 25.91
CA LEU A 72 1.48 -2.43 27.34
C LEU A 72 2.89 -2.87 27.73
N LYS A 73 3.42 -2.25 28.79
CA LYS A 73 4.69 -2.62 29.39
C LYS A 73 4.50 -3.07 30.83
N VAL A 74 5.30 -4.06 31.23
CA VAL A 74 5.44 -4.49 32.62
C VAL A 74 6.89 -4.34 33.01
N PHE A 75 7.15 -3.55 34.05
CA PHE A 75 8.46 -3.40 34.66
C PHE A 75 8.45 -3.90 36.09
N ARG A 76 9.52 -4.58 36.47
CA ARG A 76 9.84 -4.78 37.88
C ARG A 76 10.58 -3.57 38.42
N TRP A 77 10.02 -2.96 39.44
CA TRP A 77 10.65 -1.89 40.20
C TRP A 77 11.12 -2.42 41.55
N GLY A 78 12.43 -2.63 41.69
CA GLY A 78 13.07 -3.19 42.89
C GLY A 78 14.19 -4.18 42.51
N GLU A 79 15.02 -4.52 43.50
CA GLU A 79 16.18 -5.40 43.29
C GLU A 79 15.86 -6.89 43.45
N GLN A 80 14.81 -7.23 44.20
CA GLN A 80 14.43 -8.61 44.48
C GLN A 80 13.56 -9.20 43.36
N ASP A 81 13.65 -10.52 43.18
CA ASP A 81 12.74 -11.24 42.27
C ASP A 81 11.37 -11.44 42.94
N ILE A 82 10.30 -11.30 42.16
CA ILE A 82 8.93 -11.57 42.59
C ILE A 82 8.59 -13.00 42.15
N ARG A 83 8.34 -13.91 43.09
CA ARG A 83 8.17 -15.35 42.82
C ARG A 83 7.03 -15.63 41.83
N GLU A 84 5.95 -14.87 41.92
CA GLU A 84 4.73 -15.08 41.12
C GLU A 84 4.67 -14.20 39.85
N GLN A 85 5.73 -13.45 39.55
CA GLN A 85 5.81 -12.54 38.41
C GLN A 85 5.35 -13.20 37.10
N ASN A 86 5.86 -14.39 36.81
CA ASN A 86 5.55 -15.09 35.56
C ASN A 86 4.07 -15.46 35.49
N ARG A 87 3.45 -15.87 36.61
CA ARG A 87 2.03 -16.22 36.66
C ARG A 87 1.15 -15.00 36.38
N ILE A 88 1.48 -13.85 36.97
CA ILE A 88 0.75 -12.59 36.76
C ILE A 88 0.87 -12.12 35.31
N VAL A 89 2.07 -12.20 34.74
CA VAL A 89 2.32 -11.82 33.33
C VAL A 89 1.55 -12.73 32.38
N GLN A 90 1.53 -14.05 32.62
CA GLN A 90 0.76 -14.99 31.79
C GLN A 90 -0.74 -14.76 31.89
N GLN A 91 -1.25 -14.50 33.11
CA GLN A 91 -2.65 -14.11 33.31
C GLN A 91 -2.97 -12.83 32.53
N LEU A 92 -2.16 -11.78 32.67
CA LEU A 92 -2.35 -10.51 31.98
C LEU A 92 -2.37 -10.70 30.46
N ILE A 93 -1.47 -11.52 29.91
CA ILE A 93 -1.43 -11.84 28.48
C ILE A 93 -2.72 -12.53 28.02
N ALA A 94 -3.20 -13.53 28.77
CA ALA A 94 -4.42 -14.26 28.44
C ALA A 94 -5.64 -13.33 28.48
N ASP A 95 -5.82 -12.61 29.59
CA ASP A 95 -6.97 -11.73 29.79
C ASP A 95 -6.98 -10.57 28.76
N LEU A 96 -5.80 -10.04 28.38
CA LEU A 96 -5.67 -9.04 27.31
C LEU A 96 -6.12 -9.60 25.96
N SER A 97 -5.67 -10.81 25.61
CA SER A 97 -6.01 -11.46 24.34
C SER A 97 -7.51 -11.80 24.25
N ASP A 98 -8.12 -12.19 25.37
CA ASP A 98 -9.55 -12.46 25.45
C ASP A 98 -10.38 -11.18 25.35
N ARG A 99 -9.93 -10.09 25.99
CA ARG A 99 -10.65 -8.80 25.96
C ARG A 99 -10.48 -8.04 24.64
N PHE A 100 -9.28 -8.07 24.07
CA PHE A 100 -8.90 -7.30 22.88
C PHE A 100 -8.39 -8.23 21.76
N PRO A 101 -9.26 -9.14 21.25
CA PRO A 101 -8.85 -10.09 20.23
C PRO A 101 -8.52 -9.38 18.92
N GLN A 102 -7.59 -9.97 18.16
CA GLN A 102 -7.23 -9.43 16.85
C GLN A 102 -8.38 -9.56 15.84
N ARG A 103 -8.69 -8.46 15.16
CA ARG A 103 -9.77 -8.37 14.18
C ARG A 103 -9.28 -7.65 12.94
N TYR A 104 -9.78 -8.10 11.80
CA TYR A 104 -9.53 -7.51 10.49
C TYR A 104 -10.88 -7.11 9.88
N PRO A 105 -11.41 -5.92 10.22
CA PRO A 105 -12.72 -5.50 9.77
C PRO A 105 -12.76 -5.41 8.24
N LYS A 106 -13.87 -5.84 7.66
CA LYS A 106 -14.16 -5.60 6.25
C LYS A 106 -14.66 -4.16 6.10
N PRO A 107 -14.28 -3.44 5.03
CA PRO A 107 -14.88 -2.16 4.70
C PRO A 107 -16.40 -2.28 4.57
N PRO A 108 -17.16 -1.23 4.90
CA PRO A 108 -18.62 -1.25 4.75
C PRO A 108 -19.01 -1.45 3.29
N GLU A 109 -20.14 -2.12 3.05
CA GLU A 109 -20.74 -2.17 1.71
C GLU A 109 -21.48 -0.87 1.43
N ILE A 110 -21.02 -0.14 0.41
CA ILE A 110 -21.51 1.21 0.11
C ILE A 110 -22.35 1.20 -1.16
N ASN A 111 -23.57 1.74 -1.06
CA ASN A 111 -24.39 2.06 -2.21
C ASN A 111 -24.25 3.53 -2.57
N LEU A 112 -23.37 3.84 -3.51
CA LEU A 112 -23.10 5.21 -3.99
C LEU A 112 -24.30 5.90 -4.67
N LYS A 113 -25.40 5.18 -4.93
CA LYS A 113 -26.66 5.79 -5.40
C LYS A 113 -27.49 6.39 -4.26
N LYS A 114 -27.21 6.05 -3.00
CA LYS A 114 -27.99 6.46 -1.82
C LYS A 114 -27.30 7.53 -0.97
N GLN A 115 -25.97 7.52 -0.94
CA GLN A 115 -25.16 8.43 -0.15
C GLN A 115 -23.79 8.63 -0.81
N SER A 116 -23.12 9.73 -0.50
CA SER A 116 -21.75 9.98 -0.95
C SER A 116 -20.76 8.99 -0.32
N ILE A 117 -19.59 8.83 -0.93
CA ILE A 117 -18.52 8.02 -0.35
C ILE A 117 -18.03 8.60 0.99
N PHE A 118 -18.11 9.92 1.16
CA PHE A 118 -17.71 10.61 2.38
C PHE A 118 -18.64 10.27 3.54
N GLU A 119 -19.95 10.44 3.36
CA GLU A 119 -20.95 10.09 4.40
C GLU A 119 -20.87 8.61 4.78
N ALA A 120 -20.63 7.74 3.80
CA ALA A 120 -20.57 6.30 4.01
C ALA A 120 -19.35 5.85 4.83
N LEU A 121 -18.20 6.53 4.65
CA LEU A 121 -16.94 6.14 5.27
C LEU A 121 -16.62 6.92 6.55
N ASP A 122 -17.23 8.08 6.78
CA ASP A 122 -16.93 8.96 7.93
C ASP A 122 -17.02 8.25 9.30
N PRO A 123 -18.02 7.38 9.58
CA PRO A 123 -18.10 6.67 10.87
C PRO A 123 -16.95 5.67 11.11
N TYR A 124 -16.20 5.32 10.07
CA TYR A 124 -15.16 4.28 10.10
C TYR A 124 -13.75 4.86 9.90
N TYR A 125 -13.63 5.87 9.04
CA TYR A 125 -12.38 6.49 8.61
C TYR A 125 -12.49 8.03 8.57
N PRO A 126 -12.75 8.67 9.73
CA PRO A 126 -13.07 10.09 9.79
C PRO A 126 -11.92 10.98 9.30
N LYS A 127 -10.65 10.65 9.61
CA LYS A 127 -9.52 11.45 9.10
C LYS A 127 -9.38 11.31 7.59
N THR A 128 -9.56 10.09 7.07
CA THR A 128 -9.53 9.82 5.64
C THR A 128 -10.56 10.66 4.91
N VAL A 129 -11.80 10.68 5.39
CA VAL A 129 -12.86 11.51 4.79
C VAL A 129 -12.50 12.99 4.85
N HIS A 130 -12.13 13.49 6.03
CA HIS A 130 -11.79 14.90 6.25
C HIS A 130 -10.68 15.40 5.31
N PHE A 131 -9.57 14.66 5.18
CA PHE A 131 -8.45 15.11 4.34
C PHE A 131 -8.66 14.85 2.85
N PHE A 132 -9.41 13.82 2.46
CA PHE A 132 -9.82 13.69 1.06
C PHE A 132 -10.74 14.83 0.64
N GLN A 133 -11.64 15.32 1.49
CA GLN A 133 -12.48 16.49 1.19
C GLN A 133 -11.67 17.77 0.91
N LYS A 134 -10.43 17.86 1.40
CA LYS A 134 -9.52 18.98 1.12
C LYS A 134 -8.79 18.86 -0.22
N MET A 135 -8.86 17.71 -0.89
CA MET A 135 -8.20 17.47 -2.18
C MET A 135 -9.11 17.89 -3.35
N PRO A 136 -8.58 18.47 -4.43
CA PRO A 136 -9.36 18.97 -5.57
C PRO A 136 -10.33 17.96 -6.20
N LYS A 137 -9.97 16.66 -6.21
CA LYS A 137 -10.80 15.57 -6.73
C LYS A 137 -11.07 14.50 -5.66
N GLY A 138 -11.13 14.92 -4.39
CA GLY A 138 -11.22 14.04 -3.23
C GLY A 138 -12.27 12.95 -3.31
N GLU A 139 -13.51 13.30 -3.66
CA GLU A 139 -14.60 12.32 -3.70
C GLU A 139 -14.35 11.24 -4.75
N TYR A 140 -13.97 11.68 -5.96
CA TYR A 140 -13.62 10.78 -7.05
C TYR A 140 -12.45 9.87 -6.66
N ASP A 141 -11.40 10.42 -6.07
CA ASP A 141 -10.23 9.65 -5.69
C ASP A 141 -10.50 8.66 -4.54
N LEU A 142 -11.36 9.01 -3.58
CA LEU A 142 -11.77 8.09 -2.51
C LEU A 142 -12.65 6.96 -3.04
N GLN A 143 -13.56 7.24 -3.99
CA GLN A 143 -14.32 6.18 -4.69
C GLN A 143 -13.39 5.21 -5.42
N ARG A 144 -12.30 5.69 -6.02
CA ARG A 144 -11.28 4.84 -6.66
C ARG A 144 -10.53 3.98 -5.66
N ALA A 145 -10.10 4.55 -4.52
CA ALA A 145 -9.43 3.80 -3.45
C ALA A 145 -10.35 2.68 -2.90
N TYR A 146 -11.63 3.00 -2.65
CA TYR A 146 -12.63 2.03 -2.22
C TYR A 146 -12.86 0.94 -3.28
N TRP A 147 -13.03 1.29 -4.55
CA TRP A 147 -13.19 0.32 -5.65
C TRP A 147 -12.00 -0.64 -5.73
N TRP A 148 -10.77 -0.13 -5.62
CA TRP A 148 -9.58 -0.96 -5.68
C TRP A 148 -9.48 -1.89 -4.47
N GLU A 149 -9.83 -1.41 -3.28
CA GLU A 149 -9.89 -2.25 -2.08
C GLU A 149 -10.93 -3.37 -2.22
N GLN A 150 -12.13 -3.09 -2.73
CA GLN A 150 -13.14 -4.12 -3.00
C GLN A 150 -12.62 -5.15 -4.00
N ARG A 151 -12.03 -4.69 -5.11
CA ARG A 151 -11.51 -5.56 -6.16
C ARG A 151 -10.38 -6.46 -5.66
N TRP A 152 -9.46 -5.90 -4.89
CA TRP A 152 -8.37 -6.64 -4.26
C TRP A 152 -8.90 -7.73 -3.32
N ARG A 153 -9.80 -7.36 -2.40
CA ARG A 153 -10.40 -8.30 -1.44
C ARG A 153 -11.19 -9.41 -2.11
N GLU A 154 -11.96 -9.09 -3.16
CA GLU A 154 -12.70 -10.09 -3.94
C GLU A 154 -11.77 -11.18 -4.49
N SER A 155 -10.63 -10.76 -5.07
CA SER A 155 -9.63 -11.67 -5.62
C SER A 155 -8.91 -12.48 -4.54
N VAL A 156 -8.50 -11.84 -3.45
CA VAL A 156 -7.79 -12.52 -2.34
C VAL A 156 -8.68 -13.51 -1.58
N ASN A 157 -9.99 -13.26 -1.51
CA ASN A 157 -10.94 -14.16 -0.86
C ASN A 157 -11.29 -15.40 -1.71
N ASN A 158 -11.18 -15.30 -3.05
CA ASN A 158 -11.55 -16.38 -3.96
C ASN A 158 -10.39 -16.92 -4.82
N PRO A 159 -9.20 -17.20 -4.26
CA PRO A 159 -8.03 -17.53 -5.07
C PRO A 159 -8.08 -18.95 -5.64
N GLN A 160 -8.97 -19.81 -5.16
CA GLN A 160 -9.19 -21.17 -5.70
C GLN A 160 -10.19 -21.22 -6.85
N GLN A 161 -11.11 -20.27 -6.92
CA GLN A 161 -12.12 -20.15 -7.97
C GLN A 161 -12.08 -18.73 -8.53
N PRO A 162 -10.96 -18.34 -9.16
CA PRO A 162 -10.85 -17.01 -9.74
C PRO A 162 -11.92 -16.82 -10.82
N LYS A 163 -12.43 -15.59 -10.94
CA LYS A 163 -13.40 -15.22 -11.98
C LYS A 163 -12.83 -15.58 -13.35
N GLN A 164 -13.51 -16.47 -14.07
CA GLN A 164 -13.11 -16.83 -15.43
C GLN A 164 -13.42 -15.67 -16.38
N VAL A 165 -12.37 -15.12 -16.97
CA VAL A 165 -12.39 -14.03 -17.97
C VAL A 165 -11.70 -14.42 -19.27
N VAL A 166 -10.82 -15.42 -19.26
CA VAL A 166 -10.15 -16.00 -20.43
C VAL A 166 -10.80 -17.33 -20.79
N PHE A 167 -11.20 -17.48 -22.05
CA PHE A 167 -11.90 -18.65 -22.55
C PHE A 167 -11.21 -19.16 -23.82
N LYS A 168 -11.17 -20.49 -24.00
CA LYS A 168 -10.75 -21.10 -25.27
C LYS A 168 -11.97 -21.28 -26.16
N LYS A 169 -11.94 -20.75 -27.37
CA LYS A 169 -12.94 -21.08 -28.41
C LYS A 169 -12.59 -22.44 -29.02
N SER A 170 -13.53 -23.38 -29.00
CA SER A 170 -13.38 -24.67 -29.68
C SER A 170 -13.44 -24.48 -31.20
N GLU A 171 -12.56 -25.13 -31.96
CA GLU A 171 -12.50 -25.04 -33.44
C GLU A 171 -13.72 -25.67 -34.17
N VAL A 172 -14.75 -26.07 -33.43
CA VAL A 172 -15.91 -26.79 -33.98
C VAL A 172 -16.85 -25.80 -34.68
N GLY A 173 -16.62 -25.58 -35.98
CA GLY A 173 -17.58 -24.94 -36.89
C GLY A 173 -17.04 -23.83 -37.80
N ALA A 174 -15.74 -23.49 -37.74
CA ALA A 174 -15.18 -22.40 -38.54
C ALA A 174 -14.80 -22.84 -39.98
N ASN A 175 -15.80 -23.23 -40.78
CA ASN A 175 -15.66 -23.35 -42.25
C ASN A 175 -15.69 -21.98 -42.96
N GLY A 176 -15.51 -20.87 -42.23
CA GLY A 176 -15.36 -19.52 -42.76
C GLY A 176 -13.93 -19.01 -42.57
N ARG A 177 -13.42 -18.22 -43.53
CA ARG A 177 -12.22 -17.39 -43.31
C ARG A 177 -12.47 -16.49 -42.11
N SER A 178 -11.85 -16.77 -40.97
CA SER A 178 -11.74 -15.80 -39.88
C SER A 178 -11.08 -14.54 -40.46
N PRO A 179 -11.66 -13.35 -40.30
CA PRO A 179 -11.02 -12.12 -40.72
C PRO A 179 -9.64 -12.00 -40.05
N SER A 180 -8.69 -11.37 -40.73
CA SER A 180 -7.41 -11.07 -40.10
C SER A 180 -7.63 -10.19 -38.87
N PRO A 181 -6.94 -10.44 -37.75
CA PRO A 181 -7.11 -9.61 -36.55
C PRO A 181 -6.81 -8.15 -36.87
N GLU A 182 -7.59 -7.26 -36.27
CA GLU A 182 -7.50 -5.81 -36.48
C GLU A 182 -6.16 -5.26 -36.00
N TYR A 183 -5.69 -5.78 -34.86
CA TYR A 183 -4.44 -5.38 -34.21
C TYR A 183 -3.43 -6.52 -34.12
N ASP A 184 -2.16 -6.16 -34.05
CA ASP A 184 -1.11 -7.12 -33.69
C ASP A 184 -1.06 -7.30 -32.18
N LEU A 185 -1.08 -6.20 -31.42
CA LEU A 185 -0.97 -6.20 -29.96
C LEU A 185 -2.10 -5.40 -29.34
N ILE A 186 -2.76 -5.97 -28.35
CA ILE A 186 -3.71 -5.25 -27.50
C ILE A 186 -3.19 -5.24 -26.07
N TYR A 187 -3.01 -4.06 -25.49
CA TYR A 187 -2.60 -3.87 -24.10
C TYR A 187 -3.81 -3.54 -23.24
N ILE A 188 -3.96 -4.22 -22.10
CA ILE A 188 -4.95 -3.83 -21.08
C ILE A 188 -4.21 -3.23 -19.89
N GLY A 189 -4.38 -1.93 -19.67
CA GLY A 189 -3.62 -1.11 -18.73
C GLY A 189 -2.66 -0.17 -19.44
N GLY A 190 -2.97 1.13 -19.40
CA GLY A 190 -2.31 2.23 -20.10
C GLY A 190 -1.35 3.06 -19.25
N ALA A 191 -1.12 2.70 -17.99
CA ALA A 191 -0.06 3.32 -17.18
C ALA A 191 1.33 2.85 -17.66
N LEU A 192 2.01 1.95 -16.93
CA LEU A 192 3.31 1.43 -17.36
C LEU A 192 3.25 0.64 -18.68
N GLY A 193 2.07 0.11 -19.05
CA GLY A 193 1.86 -0.56 -20.34
C GLY A 193 2.08 0.37 -21.54
N ALA A 194 1.83 1.68 -21.39
CA ALA A 194 2.00 2.64 -22.49
C ALA A 194 3.44 2.78 -22.95
N ILE A 195 4.42 2.63 -22.06
CA ILE A 195 5.85 2.71 -22.38
C ILE A 195 6.20 1.61 -23.40
N HIS A 196 5.85 0.36 -23.09
CA HIS A 196 6.14 -0.77 -23.96
C HIS A 196 5.27 -0.74 -25.23
N ALA A 197 3.99 -0.39 -25.11
CA ALA A 197 3.08 -0.25 -26.25
C ALA A 197 3.59 0.79 -27.27
N ALA A 198 4.12 1.92 -26.82
CA ALA A 198 4.70 2.95 -27.69
C ALA A 198 5.95 2.45 -28.42
N VAL A 199 6.83 1.70 -27.74
CA VAL A 199 7.99 1.05 -28.39
C VAL A 199 7.51 0.10 -29.49
N MET A 200 6.53 -0.76 -29.19
CA MET A 200 6.03 -1.72 -30.17
C MET A 200 5.34 -1.04 -31.36
N ALA A 201 4.60 0.04 -31.14
CA ALA A 201 4.02 0.82 -32.23
C ALA A 201 5.13 1.40 -33.14
N LYS A 202 6.21 1.95 -32.56
CA LYS A 202 7.37 2.45 -33.33
C LYS A 202 8.08 1.38 -34.14
N LEU A 203 8.03 0.12 -33.71
CA LEU A 203 8.55 -1.04 -34.47
C LEU A 203 7.62 -1.46 -35.62
N GLY A 204 6.48 -0.80 -35.82
CA GLY A 204 5.56 -1.02 -36.94
C GLY A 204 4.40 -1.97 -36.65
N TYR A 205 4.20 -2.38 -35.40
CA TYR A 205 3.05 -3.19 -35.00
C TYR A 205 1.79 -2.34 -34.89
N LYS A 206 0.63 -2.89 -35.25
CA LYS A 206 -0.68 -2.28 -34.95
C LYS A 206 -1.03 -2.50 -33.49
N VAL A 207 -0.98 -1.41 -32.70
CA VAL A 207 -1.13 -1.47 -31.25
C VAL A 207 -2.40 -0.77 -30.80
N LEU A 208 -3.16 -1.41 -29.92
CA LEU A 208 -4.28 -0.83 -29.18
C LEU A 208 -3.99 -0.86 -27.68
N ILE A 209 -4.17 0.27 -26.99
CA ILE A 209 -4.22 0.33 -25.52
C ILE A 209 -5.66 0.47 -25.07
N ILE A 210 -6.05 -0.35 -24.10
CA ILE A 210 -7.28 -0.21 -23.33
C ILE A 210 -6.93 0.28 -21.93
N GLU A 211 -7.44 1.43 -21.53
CA GLU A 211 -7.28 1.99 -20.19
C GLU A 211 -8.65 2.22 -19.56
N ARG A 212 -8.79 1.82 -18.29
CA ARG A 212 -10.06 1.91 -17.57
C ARG A 212 -10.34 3.34 -17.09
N LEU A 213 -9.30 4.10 -16.80
CA LEU A 213 -9.38 5.50 -16.40
C LEU A 213 -9.19 6.42 -17.63
N PRO A 214 -9.36 7.75 -17.49
CA PRO A 214 -8.82 8.67 -18.47
C PRO A 214 -7.32 8.46 -18.64
N PHE A 215 -6.83 8.39 -19.88
CA PHE A 215 -5.41 8.17 -20.16
C PHE A 215 -4.57 9.36 -19.66
N GLY A 216 -3.28 9.10 -19.35
CA GLY A 216 -2.35 10.14 -18.91
C GLY A 216 -2.25 10.33 -17.40
N ARG A 217 -2.85 9.44 -16.59
CA ARG A 217 -2.79 9.53 -15.12
C ARG A 217 -2.26 8.27 -14.47
N MET A 218 -1.29 8.41 -13.57
CA MET A 218 -0.83 7.36 -12.66
C MET A 218 -1.51 7.51 -11.29
N ASN A 219 -1.65 6.40 -10.56
CA ASN A 219 -2.18 6.41 -9.18
C ASN A 219 -1.10 6.71 -8.13
N ARG A 220 0.16 6.81 -8.56
CA ARG A 220 1.34 7.09 -7.75
C ARG A 220 2.31 7.93 -8.58
N GLU A 221 3.18 8.68 -7.91
CA GLU A 221 4.31 9.31 -8.57
C GLU A 221 5.39 8.28 -8.87
N TRP A 222 6.29 8.66 -9.78
CA TRP A 222 7.38 7.80 -10.20
C TRP A 222 8.71 8.49 -9.93
N ASN A 223 9.47 7.89 -9.03
CA ASN A 223 10.87 8.19 -8.81
C ASN A 223 11.75 7.17 -9.53
N ILE A 224 12.85 7.62 -10.11
CA ILE A 224 13.79 6.79 -10.86
C ILE A 224 15.21 7.38 -10.75
N SER A 225 16.24 6.62 -11.08
CA SER A 225 17.59 7.13 -11.30
C SER A 225 17.86 7.45 -12.77
N ARG A 226 18.87 8.30 -13.03
CA ARG A 226 19.34 8.54 -14.41
C ARG A 226 19.76 7.24 -15.10
N SER A 227 20.42 6.33 -14.38
CA SER A 227 20.86 5.04 -14.91
C SER A 227 19.71 4.11 -15.29
N GLU A 228 18.63 4.07 -14.51
CA GLU A 228 17.46 3.25 -14.83
C GLU A 228 16.72 3.83 -16.04
N PHE A 229 16.56 5.16 -16.12
CA PHE A 229 15.91 5.80 -17.26
C PHE A 229 16.70 5.66 -18.57
N GLN A 230 18.04 5.57 -18.49
CA GLN A 230 18.90 5.36 -19.66
C GLN A 230 18.45 4.14 -20.50
N ASN A 231 17.95 3.08 -19.87
CA ASN A 231 17.41 1.93 -20.59
C ASN A 231 16.26 2.31 -21.55
N LEU A 232 15.41 3.27 -21.19
CA LEU A 232 14.30 3.72 -22.03
C LEU A 232 14.78 4.60 -23.20
N ILE A 233 15.89 5.31 -23.01
CA ILE A 233 16.58 6.05 -24.08
C ILE A 233 17.24 5.06 -25.05
N ASP A 234 17.92 4.04 -24.54
CA ASP A 234 18.62 3.03 -25.33
C ASP A 234 17.63 2.17 -26.16
N LEU A 235 16.41 1.97 -25.66
CA LEU A 235 15.30 1.38 -26.41
C LEU A 235 14.74 2.28 -27.53
N GLY A 236 15.22 3.53 -27.63
CA GLY A 236 14.84 4.49 -28.65
C GLY A 236 13.43 5.06 -28.46
N LEU A 237 12.82 4.92 -27.29
CA LEU A 237 11.52 5.53 -27.01
C LEU A 237 11.67 7.04 -26.76
N PHE A 238 12.62 7.40 -25.89
CA PHE A 238 12.91 8.77 -25.50
C PHE A 238 14.30 9.21 -25.99
N THR A 239 14.47 10.51 -26.13
CA THR A 239 15.79 11.14 -26.27
C THR A 239 16.27 11.68 -24.92
N ALA A 240 17.57 11.97 -24.81
CA ALA A 240 18.11 12.63 -23.62
C ALA A 240 17.44 14.00 -23.34
N GLN A 241 17.11 14.75 -24.40
CA GLN A 241 16.44 16.05 -24.25
C GLN A 241 14.99 15.90 -23.74
N GLU A 242 14.27 14.88 -24.22
CA GLU A 242 12.95 14.55 -23.69
C GLU A 242 13.04 14.11 -22.23
N PHE A 243 14.06 13.34 -21.86
CA PHE A 243 14.25 12.97 -20.45
C PHE A 243 14.41 14.21 -19.55
N GLU A 244 15.29 15.15 -19.91
CA GLU A 244 15.48 16.37 -19.12
C GLU A 244 14.19 17.19 -18.96
N SER A 245 13.28 17.19 -19.96
CA SER A 245 12.00 17.89 -19.84
C SER A 245 10.96 17.15 -18.98
N LEU A 246 11.18 15.85 -18.72
CA LEU A 246 10.36 15.01 -17.86
C LEU A 246 10.80 15.05 -16.39
N ILE A 247 12.00 15.55 -16.08
CA ILE A 247 12.48 15.70 -14.71
C ILE A 247 11.66 16.81 -14.02
N ALA A 248 10.82 16.43 -13.07
CA ALA A 248 10.13 17.38 -12.21
C ALA A 248 11.06 17.92 -11.13
N ARG A 249 11.91 17.04 -10.58
CA ARG A 249 12.87 17.35 -9.52
C ARG A 249 13.98 16.31 -9.49
N GLU A 250 15.19 16.75 -9.23
CA GLU A 250 16.33 15.88 -8.88
C GLU A 250 16.86 16.35 -7.52
N TYR A 251 17.04 15.43 -6.59
CA TYR A 251 17.54 15.72 -5.24
C TYR A 251 18.92 15.12 -4.98
N VAL A 252 19.57 15.58 -3.92
CA VAL A 252 21.00 15.36 -3.64
C VAL A 252 21.25 13.99 -3.02
N ASP A 253 20.51 13.63 -1.96
CA ASP A 253 20.71 12.36 -1.27
C ASP A 253 19.43 11.75 -0.69
N GLY A 254 19.37 10.42 -0.69
CA GLY A 254 18.26 9.64 -0.16
C GLY A 254 18.70 8.84 1.06
N PHE A 255 17.92 8.90 2.13
CA PHE A 255 18.25 8.24 3.39
C PHE A 255 17.39 6.99 3.62
N ASN A 256 18.04 5.96 4.16
CA ASN A 256 17.41 4.72 4.55
C ASN A 256 17.74 4.42 6.01
N LYS A 257 16.71 4.33 6.85
CA LYS A 257 16.84 4.06 8.28
C LYS A 257 15.58 3.40 8.82
N PHE A 258 15.72 2.14 9.24
CA PHE A 258 14.67 1.49 10.02
C PHE A 258 14.79 1.82 11.51
N PHE A 259 13.64 1.88 12.17
CA PHE A 259 13.52 2.09 13.60
C PHE A 259 14.34 1.06 14.38
N ASP A 260 15.26 1.53 15.21
CA ASP A 260 16.12 0.74 16.07
C ASP A 260 16.15 1.27 17.51
N GLY A 261 15.12 2.03 17.91
CA GLY A 261 15.03 2.64 19.24
C GLY A 261 15.07 1.62 20.38
N ASN A 262 14.54 0.41 20.14
CA ASN A 262 14.51 -0.69 21.09
C ASN A 262 15.74 -1.62 21.00
N LEU A 263 16.68 -1.36 20.08
CA LEU A 263 17.89 -2.16 19.94
C LEU A 263 19.03 -1.65 20.84
N PRO A 264 19.85 -2.56 21.41
CA PRO A 264 21.09 -2.20 22.08
C PRO A 264 21.99 -1.35 21.17
N PRO A 265 22.79 -0.40 21.73
CA PRO A 265 23.61 0.51 20.91
C PRO A 265 24.52 -0.19 19.89
N HIS A 266 25.04 -1.37 20.20
CA HIS A 266 25.93 -2.14 19.31
C HIS A 266 25.21 -2.88 18.17
N LEU A 267 23.88 -2.89 18.15
CA LEU A 267 23.03 -3.46 17.08
C LEU A 267 22.35 -2.38 16.23
N LYS A 268 22.58 -1.11 16.53
CA LYS A 268 22.03 0.00 15.75
C LYS A 268 22.79 0.17 14.44
N ALA A 269 22.08 0.20 13.34
CA ALA A 269 22.66 0.43 12.02
C ALA A 269 22.95 1.93 11.81
N ALA A 270 23.95 2.26 10.99
CA ALA A 270 24.09 3.64 10.50
C ALA A 270 22.94 3.98 9.54
N VAL A 271 22.75 5.28 9.27
CA VAL A 271 21.91 5.71 8.15
C VAL A 271 22.59 5.29 6.85
N LEU A 272 21.85 4.65 5.95
CA LEU A 272 22.35 4.29 4.63
C LEU A 272 21.98 5.41 3.63
N HIS A 273 23.00 5.92 2.95
CA HIS A 273 22.90 6.98 1.95
C HIS A 273 22.81 6.37 0.55
N THR A 274 21.89 6.86 -0.27
CA THR A 274 21.63 6.37 -1.63
C THR A 274 21.38 7.54 -2.58
N PRO A 275 22.42 8.31 -2.95
CA PRO A 275 22.26 9.59 -3.63
C PRO A 275 21.72 9.51 -5.05
N THR A 276 21.87 8.35 -5.70
CA THR A 276 21.44 8.13 -7.09
C THR A 276 20.32 7.09 -7.19
N VAL A 277 19.66 6.75 -6.09
CA VAL A 277 18.55 5.78 -6.09
C VAL A 277 17.26 6.56 -5.90
N LEU A 278 16.32 6.40 -6.84
CA LEU A 278 15.02 7.10 -6.85
C LEU A 278 15.15 8.64 -6.76
N ASN A 279 16.32 9.18 -7.12
CA ASN A 279 16.67 10.58 -6.86
C ASN A 279 16.01 11.59 -7.81
N ILE A 280 15.37 11.11 -8.88
CA ILE A 280 14.63 11.91 -9.84
C ILE A 280 13.14 11.62 -9.72
N ALA A 281 12.36 12.65 -9.40
CA ALA A 281 10.92 12.62 -9.57
C ALA A 281 10.57 12.96 -11.03
N ILE A 282 9.80 12.08 -11.67
CA ILE A 282 9.33 12.25 -13.04
C ILE A 282 7.95 12.91 -13.03
N ALA A 283 7.75 13.87 -13.94
CA ALA A 283 6.43 14.36 -14.31
C ALA A 283 5.66 13.25 -15.04
N SER A 284 4.99 12.39 -14.26
CA SER A 284 4.39 11.14 -14.74
C SER A 284 3.27 11.34 -15.76
N ASP A 285 2.52 12.44 -15.63
CA ASP A 285 1.53 12.90 -16.61
C ASP A 285 2.17 13.22 -17.96
N LYS A 286 3.20 14.08 -17.96
CA LYS A 286 3.95 14.43 -19.19
C LYS A 286 4.59 13.20 -19.84
N LEU A 287 5.10 12.27 -19.03
CA LEU A 287 5.69 11.03 -19.54
C LEU A 287 4.64 10.17 -20.27
N LEU A 288 3.45 10.01 -19.68
CA LEU A 288 2.37 9.25 -20.30
C LEU A 288 1.81 9.95 -21.55
N ASP A 289 1.66 11.27 -21.51
CA ASP A 289 1.26 12.07 -22.66
C ASP A 289 2.24 11.87 -23.83
N LEU A 290 3.54 11.97 -23.57
CA LEU A 290 4.58 11.75 -24.58
C LEU A 290 4.58 10.31 -25.12
N CYS A 291 4.34 9.30 -24.26
CA CYS A 291 4.14 7.92 -24.70
C CYS A 291 2.92 7.80 -25.63
N GLY A 292 1.81 8.43 -25.27
CA GLY A 292 0.58 8.42 -26.05
C GLY A 292 0.72 9.15 -27.38
N GLU A 293 1.42 10.28 -27.43
CA GLU A 293 1.75 11.00 -28.66
C GLU A 293 2.59 10.13 -29.60
N LYS A 294 3.69 9.56 -29.11
CA LYS A 294 4.57 8.70 -29.91
C LYS A 294 3.84 7.47 -30.42
N LEU A 295 2.97 6.87 -29.61
CA LEU A 295 2.14 5.74 -30.01
C LEU A 295 1.17 6.12 -31.14
N ARG A 296 0.45 7.24 -31.01
CA ARG A 296 -0.50 7.70 -32.03
C ARG A 296 0.20 8.12 -33.32
N GLN A 297 1.36 8.76 -33.22
CA GLN A 297 2.20 9.10 -34.38
C GLN A 297 2.65 7.86 -35.16
N ALA A 298 2.88 6.74 -34.45
CA ALA A 298 3.19 5.44 -35.05
C ALA A 298 1.94 4.67 -35.52
N GLY A 299 0.74 5.26 -35.45
CA GLY A 299 -0.51 4.67 -35.90
C GLY A 299 -1.22 3.76 -34.88
N GLY A 300 -0.79 3.78 -33.61
CA GLY A 300 -1.49 3.09 -32.53
C GLY A 300 -2.73 3.84 -32.04
N GLU A 301 -3.61 3.12 -31.36
CA GLU A 301 -4.85 3.66 -30.77
C GLU A 301 -4.87 3.52 -29.25
N ILE A 302 -5.58 4.44 -28.59
CA ILE A 302 -5.82 4.43 -27.14
C ILE A 302 -7.31 4.59 -26.93
N TRP A 303 -7.93 3.60 -26.28
CA TRP A 303 -9.31 3.65 -25.81
C TRP A 303 -9.27 3.73 -24.30
N ASP A 304 -9.47 4.93 -23.77
CA ASP A 304 -9.56 5.19 -22.34
C ASP A 304 -11.00 5.08 -21.84
N GLU A 305 -11.18 5.19 -20.52
CA GLU A 305 -12.47 4.98 -19.84
C GLU A 305 -13.18 3.67 -20.25
N THR A 306 -12.40 2.66 -20.64
CA THR A 306 -12.88 1.41 -21.24
C THR A 306 -12.41 0.23 -20.41
N GLU A 307 -13.34 -0.58 -19.91
CA GLU A 307 -13.07 -1.69 -19.01
C GLU A 307 -13.00 -3.02 -19.77
N PHE A 308 -11.99 -3.83 -19.44
CA PHE A 308 -11.88 -5.21 -19.91
C PHE A 308 -12.88 -6.13 -19.20
N ILE A 309 -13.63 -6.90 -19.99
CA ILE A 309 -14.65 -7.83 -19.47
C ILE A 309 -14.21 -9.29 -19.66
N ARG A 310 -13.77 -9.64 -20.88
CA ARG A 310 -13.54 -11.03 -21.31
C ARG A 310 -12.57 -11.10 -22.48
N ALA A 311 -11.81 -12.18 -22.55
CA ALA A 311 -11.00 -12.59 -23.70
C ALA A 311 -11.37 -14.00 -24.17
N ASP A 312 -11.61 -14.16 -25.46
CA ASP A 312 -11.83 -15.44 -26.14
C ASP A 312 -10.65 -15.71 -27.08
N ILE A 313 -9.96 -16.83 -26.84
CA ILE A 313 -8.71 -17.18 -27.51
C ILE A 313 -8.95 -18.37 -28.43
N ASP A 314 -8.52 -18.24 -29.68
CA ASP A 314 -8.47 -19.32 -30.67
C ASP A 314 -7.07 -19.45 -31.30
N SER A 315 -6.90 -20.40 -32.22
CA SER A 315 -5.59 -20.70 -32.84
C SER A 315 -5.06 -19.56 -33.72
N LYS A 316 -5.87 -18.56 -34.08
CA LYS A 316 -5.52 -17.46 -35.01
C LYS A 316 -5.49 -16.08 -34.36
N GLN A 317 -6.31 -15.84 -33.34
CA GLN A 317 -6.43 -14.53 -32.70
C GLN A 317 -6.96 -14.60 -31.26
N VAL A 318 -6.94 -13.46 -30.61
CA VAL A 318 -7.69 -13.18 -29.37
C VAL A 318 -8.75 -12.14 -29.68
N GLU A 319 -9.99 -12.41 -29.29
CA GLU A 319 -11.10 -11.47 -29.34
C GLU A 319 -11.42 -11.02 -27.92
N ILE A 320 -11.49 -9.72 -27.68
CA ILE A 320 -11.79 -9.18 -26.35
C ILE A 320 -13.11 -8.42 -26.35
N GLN A 321 -13.85 -8.56 -25.26
CA GLN A 321 -15.06 -7.80 -24.96
C GLN A 321 -14.73 -6.70 -23.97
N LEU A 322 -15.19 -5.50 -24.31
CA LEU A 322 -14.88 -4.26 -23.61
C LEU A 322 -16.17 -3.51 -23.29
N GLY A 323 -16.19 -2.74 -22.21
CA GLY A 323 -17.29 -1.84 -21.86
C GLY A 323 -16.79 -0.40 -21.70
N HIS A 324 -17.33 0.52 -22.50
CA HIS A 324 -17.05 1.95 -22.34
C HIS A 324 -17.83 2.49 -21.14
N LEU A 325 -17.14 2.90 -20.07
CA LEU A 325 -17.75 3.24 -18.79
C LEU A 325 -18.72 4.45 -18.87
N PRO A 326 -18.42 5.53 -19.62
CA PRO A 326 -19.32 6.68 -19.71
C PRO A 326 -20.65 6.38 -20.42
N THR A 327 -20.64 5.55 -21.48
CA THR A 327 -21.85 5.28 -22.29
C THR A 327 -22.51 3.94 -21.97
N GLY A 328 -21.80 3.02 -21.31
CA GLY A 328 -22.23 1.63 -21.12
C GLY A 328 -22.19 0.79 -22.40
N GLU A 329 -21.63 1.31 -23.49
CA GLU A 329 -21.55 0.60 -24.77
C GLU A 329 -20.56 -0.56 -24.68
N LEU A 330 -20.97 -1.73 -25.19
CA LEU A 330 -20.10 -2.89 -25.32
C LEU A 330 -19.40 -2.87 -26.69
N LYS A 331 -18.08 -3.04 -26.68
CA LYS A 331 -17.25 -3.14 -27.87
C LYS A 331 -16.58 -4.50 -27.95
N GLN A 332 -16.29 -4.93 -29.17
CA GLN A 332 -15.48 -6.12 -29.45
C GLN A 332 -14.35 -5.74 -30.38
N VAL A 333 -13.16 -6.28 -30.13
CA VAL A 333 -11.98 -6.04 -30.95
C VAL A 333 -11.09 -7.28 -30.97
N SER A 334 -10.41 -7.50 -32.10
CA SER A 334 -9.54 -8.65 -32.32
C SER A 334 -8.07 -8.28 -32.42
N GLY A 335 -7.20 -9.13 -31.88
CA GLY A 335 -5.75 -8.96 -31.88
C GLY A 335 -4.99 -10.26 -32.10
N ARG A 336 -3.70 -10.20 -32.44
CA ARG A 336 -2.85 -11.42 -32.49
C ARG A 336 -2.37 -11.85 -31.10
N LEU A 337 -2.11 -10.89 -30.22
CA LEU A 337 -1.60 -11.08 -28.86
C LEU A 337 -2.21 -10.06 -27.89
N LEU A 338 -2.70 -10.55 -26.76
CA LEU A 338 -3.16 -9.75 -25.63
C LEU A 338 -2.03 -9.60 -24.61
N ILE A 339 -1.72 -8.37 -24.21
CA ILE A 339 -0.78 -8.04 -23.15
C ILE A 339 -1.55 -7.57 -21.91
N ASP A 340 -1.49 -8.35 -20.84
CA ASP A 340 -2.08 -7.97 -19.55
C ASP A 340 -1.09 -7.13 -18.74
N ALA A 341 -1.42 -5.83 -18.63
CA ALA A 341 -0.69 -4.80 -17.91
C ALA A 341 -1.54 -4.14 -16.80
N MET A 342 -2.60 -4.81 -16.32
CA MET A 342 -3.53 -4.27 -15.30
C MET A 342 -2.99 -4.30 -13.85
N GLY A 343 -1.83 -4.91 -13.62
CA GLY A 343 -1.24 -5.02 -12.28
C GLY A 343 -2.06 -5.89 -11.33
N THR A 344 -2.17 -5.49 -10.05
CA THR A 344 -2.88 -6.24 -9.00
C THR A 344 -4.38 -6.36 -9.22
N ALA A 345 -4.96 -5.51 -10.08
CA ALA A 345 -6.38 -5.57 -10.44
C ALA A 345 -6.69 -6.60 -11.53
N SER A 346 -5.68 -7.25 -12.13
CA SER A 346 -5.84 -8.13 -13.29
C SER A 346 -6.65 -9.41 -12.97
N PRO A 347 -7.89 -9.57 -13.49
CA PRO A 347 -8.58 -10.86 -13.41
C PRO A 347 -7.86 -11.98 -14.18
N ILE A 348 -7.11 -11.62 -15.22
CA ILE A 348 -6.36 -12.57 -16.05
C ILE A 348 -5.25 -13.22 -15.22
N ALA A 349 -4.45 -12.40 -14.52
CA ALA A 349 -3.38 -12.90 -13.66
C ALA A 349 -3.92 -13.85 -12.58
N TRP A 350 -5.04 -13.48 -11.95
CA TRP A 350 -5.73 -14.31 -10.97
C TRP A 350 -6.26 -15.62 -11.55
N GLN A 351 -6.86 -15.60 -12.74
CA GLN A 351 -7.31 -16.81 -13.40
C GLN A 351 -6.16 -17.78 -13.71
N LEU A 352 -5.02 -17.26 -14.18
CA LEU A 352 -3.89 -18.10 -14.59
C LEU A 352 -3.12 -18.70 -13.40
N ASN A 353 -3.13 -18.06 -12.23
CA ASN A 353 -2.24 -18.40 -11.12
C ASN A 353 -2.94 -18.72 -9.79
N GLY A 354 -4.20 -18.33 -9.62
CA GLY A 354 -4.98 -18.58 -8.40
C GLY A 354 -4.26 -18.10 -7.13
N LYS A 355 -4.06 -19.00 -6.17
CA LYS A 355 -3.32 -18.72 -4.92
C LYS A 355 -1.89 -18.24 -5.11
N ARG A 356 -1.26 -18.51 -6.25
CA ARG A 356 0.13 -18.11 -6.56
C ARG A 356 0.21 -16.85 -7.41
N THR A 357 -0.87 -16.08 -7.46
CA THR A 357 -0.88 -14.83 -8.24
C THR A 357 0.14 -13.85 -7.67
N PHE A 358 0.17 -13.66 -6.35
CA PHE A 358 1.10 -12.78 -5.64
C PHE A 358 1.59 -13.47 -4.36
N ASP A 359 2.89 -13.43 -4.07
CA ASP A 359 3.45 -14.02 -2.85
C ASP A 359 3.37 -13.05 -1.67
N SER A 360 3.48 -11.76 -1.96
CA SER A 360 3.30 -10.67 -1.02
C SER A 360 2.64 -9.48 -1.71
N VAL A 361 2.17 -8.54 -0.92
CA VAL A 361 1.64 -7.27 -1.40
C VAL A 361 2.13 -6.15 -0.49
N CYS A 362 2.30 -4.94 -1.01
CA CYS A 362 2.50 -3.75 -0.20
C CYS A 362 1.29 -2.83 -0.41
N PRO A 363 0.30 -2.83 0.50
CA PRO A 363 -0.71 -1.77 0.54
C PRO A 363 0.02 -0.45 0.75
N THR A 364 -0.14 0.47 -0.20
CA THR A 364 0.57 1.76 -0.21
C THR A 364 -0.46 2.86 -0.34
N VAL A 365 -0.34 3.86 0.52
CA VAL A 365 -1.13 5.08 0.51
C VAL A 365 -0.20 6.28 0.62
N GLY A 366 -0.70 7.48 0.37
CA GLY A 366 0.12 8.67 0.38
C GLY A 366 -0.56 9.86 -0.24
N ALA A 367 0.18 10.95 -0.39
CA ALA A 367 -0.30 12.14 -1.06
C ALA A 367 0.85 12.98 -1.63
N VAL A 368 0.50 13.81 -2.61
CA VAL A 368 1.29 14.97 -3.00
C VAL A 368 0.77 16.18 -2.24
N VAL A 369 1.66 16.91 -1.56
CA VAL A 369 1.35 17.95 -0.59
C VAL A 369 2.35 19.10 -0.66
N GLU A 370 1.91 20.32 -0.34
CA GLU A 370 2.76 21.51 -0.15
C GLU A 370 2.52 22.14 1.22
N GLY A 371 3.38 23.09 1.60
CA GLY A 371 3.20 23.92 2.78
C GLY A 371 3.86 23.38 4.05
N PHE A 372 4.85 22.49 3.91
CA PHE A 372 5.74 22.17 5.03
C PHE A 372 6.67 23.35 5.31
N GLU A 373 6.84 23.67 6.59
CA GLU A 373 7.81 24.68 7.02
C GLU A 373 9.24 24.21 6.67
N PRO A 374 10.14 25.09 6.18
CA PRO A 374 11.50 24.72 5.77
C PRO A 374 12.33 24.06 6.88
N GLU A 375 12.05 24.35 8.15
CA GLU A 375 12.74 23.75 9.30
C GLU A 375 12.30 22.31 9.59
N VAL A 376 11.17 21.87 9.03
CA VAL A 376 10.67 20.50 9.21
C VAL A 376 11.39 19.54 8.26
N TRP A 377 11.75 19.99 7.06
CA TRP A 377 12.39 19.16 6.05
C TRP A 377 13.11 19.97 4.97
N ASP A 378 14.26 19.45 4.51
CA ASP A 378 15.10 20.06 3.48
C ASP A 378 14.86 19.41 2.11
N ALA A 379 14.48 20.24 1.13
CA ALA A 379 14.11 19.84 -0.23
C ALA A 379 15.22 19.27 -1.12
N ASN A 380 16.44 19.21 -0.59
CA ASN A 380 17.55 18.53 -1.24
C ASN A 380 17.65 17.05 -0.88
N TYR A 381 16.83 16.54 0.05
CA TYR A 381 16.96 15.18 0.57
C TYR A 381 15.64 14.41 0.56
N GLY A 382 15.69 13.10 0.36
CA GLY A 382 14.52 12.22 0.46
C GLY A 382 14.66 11.17 1.56
N ASP A 383 13.52 10.71 2.08
CA ASP A 383 13.48 9.45 2.84
C ASP A 383 13.11 8.34 1.86
N VAL A 384 14.07 7.47 1.53
CA VAL A 384 13.85 6.35 0.60
C VAL A 384 13.20 5.17 1.33
N LEU A 385 13.67 4.85 2.53
CA LEU A 385 13.03 3.85 3.40
C LEU A 385 13.21 4.27 4.85
N ASN A 386 12.16 4.79 5.47
CA ASN A 386 12.22 5.22 6.86
C ASN A 386 11.12 4.58 7.71
N SER A 387 11.48 3.96 8.83
CA SER A 387 10.51 3.65 9.88
C SER A 387 10.87 4.38 11.16
N HIS A 388 9.88 5.02 11.79
CA HIS A 388 10.06 5.80 13.02
C HIS A 388 9.41 5.15 14.24
N GLY A 389 8.85 3.96 14.08
CA GLY A 389 8.22 3.18 15.13
C GLY A 389 8.46 1.68 14.94
N ASP A 390 8.21 0.94 16.00
CA ASP A 390 8.34 -0.51 16.02
C ASP A 390 7.20 -1.19 15.24
N ILE A 391 7.18 -2.52 15.22
CA ILE A 391 6.06 -3.30 14.69
C ILE A 391 4.77 -2.89 15.42
N SER A 392 3.75 -2.59 14.64
CA SER A 392 2.44 -2.10 15.06
C SER A 392 1.35 -2.82 14.26
N ARG A 393 0.49 -3.60 14.90
CA ARG A 393 -0.53 -4.49 14.33
C ARG A 393 0.06 -5.58 13.45
N GLY A 394 1.20 -6.13 13.88
CA GLY A 394 1.92 -7.18 13.13
C GLY A 394 2.54 -6.70 11.82
N ARG A 395 2.68 -5.39 11.62
CA ARG A 395 3.31 -4.77 10.44
C ARG A 395 4.32 -3.71 10.87
N GLN A 396 5.39 -3.57 10.12
CA GLN A 396 6.31 -2.43 10.25
C GLN A 396 5.91 -1.38 9.21
N LEU A 397 5.49 -0.21 9.68
CA LEU A 397 5.14 0.91 8.80
C LEU A 397 6.40 1.59 8.28
N ILE A 398 6.47 1.74 6.95
CA ILE A 398 7.59 2.34 6.23
C ILE A 398 7.08 3.57 5.49
N TRP A 399 7.83 4.65 5.63
CA TRP A 399 7.61 5.93 4.99
C TRP A 399 8.60 6.12 3.86
N GLU A 400 8.10 6.70 2.79
CA GLU A 400 8.86 7.29 1.70
C GLU A 400 8.48 8.77 1.61
N LEU A 401 9.46 9.62 1.37
CA LEU A 401 9.24 11.05 1.16
C LEU A 401 10.21 11.55 0.10
N PHE A 402 9.67 12.10 -0.97
CA PHE A 402 10.45 12.60 -2.11
C PHE A 402 10.09 14.06 -2.44
N PRO A 403 11.09 14.92 -2.70
CA PRO A 403 10.88 16.20 -3.37
C PRO A 403 10.22 15.99 -4.74
N ALA A 404 9.20 16.79 -5.06
CA ALA A 404 8.50 16.79 -6.35
C ALA A 404 8.57 18.18 -7.00
N ALA A 405 7.66 18.48 -7.94
CA ALA A 405 7.69 19.72 -8.71
C ALA A 405 7.51 20.96 -7.80
N GLY A 406 8.34 21.99 -7.99
CA GLY A 406 8.24 23.21 -7.19
C GLY A 406 8.50 22.94 -5.70
N GLU A 407 7.50 23.21 -4.86
CA GLU A 407 7.51 22.98 -3.40
C GLU A 407 6.73 21.72 -2.99
N GLU A 408 6.25 20.94 -3.96
CA GLU A 408 5.49 19.72 -3.70
C GLU A 408 6.38 18.63 -3.11
N LEU A 409 5.82 17.88 -2.16
CA LEU A 409 6.36 16.65 -1.60
C LEU A 409 5.46 15.49 -1.93
N THR A 410 6.04 14.37 -2.32
CA THR A 410 5.33 13.11 -2.39
C THR A 410 5.65 12.29 -1.15
N ILE A 411 4.64 11.94 -0.36
CA ILE A 411 4.80 11.14 0.85
C ILE A 411 4.01 9.84 0.70
N TYR A 412 4.64 8.71 0.96
CA TYR A 412 3.98 7.40 1.03
C TYR A 412 4.11 6.77 2.41
N LEU A 413 3.11 5.97 2.75
CA LEU A 413 3.11 5.02 3.85
C LEU A 413 2.72 3.64 3.31
N PHE A 414 3.54 2.64 3.60
CA PHE A 414 3.29 1.26 3.22
C PHE A 414 3.83 0.28 4.24
N HIS A 415 3.51 -1.00 4.06
CA HIS A 415 4.19 -2.10 4.73
C HIS A 415 4.18 -3.32 3.82
N TYR A 416 5.14 -4.22 4.02
CA TYR A 416 5.07 -5.55 3.42
C TYR A 416 3.97 -6.36 4.09
N HIS A 417 3.18 -7.06 3.28
CA HIS A 417 2.01 -7.80 3.74
C HIS A 417 1.90 -9.16 3.06
N GLN A 418 1.48 -10.16 3.82
CA GLN A 418 1.15 -11.48 3.28
C GLN A 418 -0.24 -11.43 2.64
N VAL A 419 -0.38 -12.00 1.45
CA VAL A 419 -1.69 -12.14 0.81
C VAL A 419 -2.49 -13.22 1.54
N HIS A 420 -3.51 -12.84 2.33
CA HIS A 420 -4.29 -13.77 3.15
C HIS A 420 -5.80 -13.43 3.14
N PRO A 421 -6.73 -14.40 3.01
CA PRO A 421 -8.17 -14.13 2.99
C PRO A 421 -8.71 -13.47 4.28
N GLU A 422 -8.21 -13.87 5.45
CA GLU A 422 -8.67 -13.28 6.72
C GLU A 422 -8.12 -11.88 6.96
N ASN A 423 -6.95 -11.57 6.39
CA ASN A 423 -6.36 -10.23 6.42
C ASN A 423 -5.78 -9.90 5.04
N PRO A 424 -6.61 -9.41 4.10
CA PRO A 424 -6.15 -9.08 2.76
C PRO A 424 -5.19 -7.87 2.71
N GLY A 425 -5.07 -7.09 3.79
CA GLY A 425 -4.57 -5.72 3.76
C GLY A 425 -5.67 -4.73 3.36
N SER A 426 -5.50 -3.46 3.72
CA SER A 426 -6.52 -2.41 3.52
C SER A 426 -5.88 -1.09 3.14
N LEU A 427 -6.40 -0.45 2.09
CA LEU A 427 -6.01 0.93 1.74
C LEU A 427 -6.71 1.93 2.66
N LEU A 428 -7.98 1.71 3.01
CA LEU A 428 -8.72 2.64 3.87
C LEU A 428 -8.17 2.67 5.30
N GLU A 429 -7.82 1.51 5.88
CA GLU A 429 -7.15 1.48 7.18
C GLU A 429 -5.79 2.18 7.13
N MET A 430 -5.02 1.95 6.06
CA MET A 430 -3.73 2.58 5.83
C MET A 430 -3.84 4.10 5.67
N TYR A 431 -4.87 4.63 5.00
CA TYR A 431 -5.08 6.08 4.91
C TYR A 431 -5.41 6.69 6.26
N GLU A 432 -6.24 6.02 7.04
CA GLU A 432 -6.58 6.49 8.38
C GLU A 432 -5.34 6.51 9.29
N ASP A 433 -4.43 5.54 9.11
CA ASP A 433 -3.12 5.55 9.75
C ASP A 433 -2.21 6.66 9.19
N PHE A 434 -2.15 6.84 7.89
CA PHE A 434 -1.35 7.90 7.25
C PHE A 434 -1.71 9.28 7.81
N PHE A 435 -3.00 9.66 7.81
CA PHE A 435 -3.44 10.94 8.35
C PHE A 435 -3.36 10.99 9.89
N THR A 436 -3.34 9.87 10.59
CA THR A 436 -3.13 9.89 12.04
C THR A 436 -1.66 10.14 12.39
N ILE A 437 -0.75 9.52 11.65
CA ILE A 437 0.65 9.38 12.01
C ILE A 437 1.53 10.43 11.32
N LEU A 438 1.09 11.04 10.21
CA LEU A 438 1.88 12.03 9.48
C LEU A 438 2.47 13.14 10.39
N PRO A 439 1.73 13.73 11.36
CA PRO A 439 2.30 14.69 12.31
C PRO A 439 3.42 14.14 13.21
N GLU A 440 3.39 12.83 13.53
CA GLU A 440 4.44 12.14 14.29
C GLU A 440 5.70 11.95 13.41
N TYR A 441 5.51 11.57 12.16
CA TYR A 441 6.59 11.37 11.19
C TYR A 441 7.28 12.67 10.77
N ARG A 442 6.48 13.69 10.49
CA ARG A 442 6.90 15.04 10.11
C ARG A 442 6.08 16.01 10.93
N ARG A 443 6.77 16.76 11.80
CA ARG A 443 6.16 17.71 12.75
C ARG A 443 5.40 18.82 12.02
N CYS A 444 4.17 18.56 11.63
CA CYS A 444 3.35 19.46 10.82
C CYS A 444 1.93 19.59 11.36
N ASP A 445 1.33 20.74 11.09
CA ASP A 445 -0.10 20.94 11.21
C ASP A 445 -0.77 20.63 9.87
N MET A 446 -1.40 19.46 9.77
CA MET A 446 -2.03 18.99 8.54
C MET A 446 -3.15 19.90 8.03
N GLU A 447 -3.74 20.73 8.90
CA GLU A 447 -4.78 21.67 8.51
C GLU A 447 -4.25 22.80 7.65
N LYS A 448 -2.95 23.12 7.77
CA LYS A 448 -2.25 24.17 7.01
C LYS A 448 -1.65 23.67 5.70
N LEU A 449 -1.55 22.36 5.52
CA LEU A 449 -1.00 21.76 4.31
C LEU A 449 -1.98 21.92 3.13
N VAL A 450 -1.42 22.07 1.93
CA VAL A 450 -2.18 22.08 0.68
C VAL A 450 -2.12 20.68 0.06
N TRP A 451 -3.26 19.99 0.07
CA TRP A 451 -3.38 18.61 -0.42
C TRP A 451 -3.67 18.58 -1.92
N LYS A 452 -2.70 18.15 -2.74
CA LYS A 452 -2.81 18.20 -4.21
C LYS A 452 -3.54 17.00 -4.77
N LYS A 453 -3.11 15.80 -4.40
CA LYS A 453 -3.73 14.53 -4.82
C LYS A 453 -3.34 13.39 -3.89
N PRO A 454 -4.21 12.38 -3.73
CA PRO A 454 -3.86 11.15 -3.04
C PRO A 454 -3.09 10.22 -3.98
N THR A 455 -2.25 9.36 -3.40
CA THR A 455 -1.52 8.31 -4.11
C THR A 455 -1.77 6.96 -3.45
N PHE A 456 -2.11 5.93 -4.21
CA PHE A 456 -2.45 4.65 -3.60
C PHE A 456 -2.31 3.48 -4.56
N GLY A 457 -2.18 2.29 -3.98
CA GLY A 457 -2.29 1.05 -4.72
C GLY A 457 -1.80 -0.16 -3.91
N TYR A 458 -2.09 -1.34 -4.44
CA TYR A 458 -1.49 -2.59 -3.98
C TYR A 458 -0.30 -2.92 -4.88
N ILE A 459 0.91 -2.86 -4.31
CA ILE A 459 2.15 -3.20 -5.04
C ILE A 459 2.39 -4.70 -4.89
N PRO A 460 2.39 -5.49 -5.97
CA PRO A 460 2.60 -6.92 -5.86
C PRO A 460 4.09 -7.22 -5.63
N GLY A 461 4.37 -8.13 -4.69
CA GLY A 461 5.66 -8.77 -4.53
C GLY A 461 5.62 -10.20 -5.06
N HIS A 462 6.64 -10.56 -5.82
CA HIS A 462 6.82 -11.92 -6.35
C HIS A 462 8.18 -12.48 -5.93
N PHE A 463 8.16 -13.66 -5.32
CA PHE A 463 9.33 -14.46 -5.03
C PHE A 463 9.37 -15.64 -6.01
N SER A 464 9.86 -15.39 -7.22
CA SER A 464 10.10 -16.47 -8.19
C SER A 464 11.44 -17.13 -7.86
N VAL A 465 11.39 -18.38 -7.43
CA VAL A 465 12.58 -19.24 -7.23
C VAL A 465 12.87 -20.03 -8.50
N GLY A 466 11.86 -20.26 -9.35
CA GLY A 466 12.01 -20.91 -10.65
C GLY A 466 11.00 -20.45 -11.71
N SER A 467 11.27 -20.79 -12.98
CA SER A 467 10.47 -20.40 -14.14
C SER A 467 9.07 -21.04 -14.21
N ARG A 468 8.76 -21.97 -13.31
CA ARG A 468 7.47 -22.68 -13.23
C ARG A 468 6.55 -22.16 -12.11
N ASP A 469 7.01 -21.19 -11.32
CA ASP A 469 6.25 -20.71 -10.16
C ASP A 469 5.00 -19.94 -10.58
N ARG A 470 5.04 -19.33 -11.78
CA ARG A 470 3.95 -18.51 -12.33
C ARG A 470 3.73 -18.79 -13.81
N THR A 471 2.47 -18.93 -14.18
CA THR A 471 2.00 -18.89 -15.57
C THR A 471 1.89 -17.43 -15.99
N VAL A 472 2.90 -16.95 -16.73
CA VAL A 472 2.95 -15.58 -17.27
C VAL A 472 2.48 -15.49 -18.71
N ALA A 473 2.33 -16.63 -19.38
CA ALA A 473 1.90 -16.70 -20.76
C ALA A 473 0.90 -17.84 -20.93
N PHE A 474 -0.04 -17.61 -21.81
CA PHE A 474 -0.99 -18.56 -22.35
C PHE A 474 -1.05 -18.32 -23.86
N ASP A 475 -1.62 -19.23 -24.64
CA ASP A 475 -1.73 -19.04 -26.09
C ASP A 475 -2.30 -17.64 -26.43
N ARG A 476 -1.58 -16.84 -27.23
CA ARG A 476 -1.92 -15.45 -27.58
C ARG A 476 -2.19 -14.48 -26.41
N LEU A 477 -1.70 -14.79 -25.22
CA LEU A 477 -1.82 -13.94 -24.04
C LEU A 477 -0.50 -13.91 -23.28
N LEU A 478 0.02 -12.72 -23.03
CA LEU A 478 1.19 -12.50 -22.19
C LEU A 478 0.82 -11.56 -21.04
N GLY A 479 0.90 -12.07 -19.82
CA GLY A 479 0.89 -11.24 -18.62
C GLY A 479 2.26 -10.64 -18.38
N ARG A 480 2.30 -9.46 -17.76
CA ARG A 480 3.54 -8.74 -17.47
C ARG A 480 4.61 -9.63 -16.83
N ILE A 481 5.70 -9.86 -17.56
CA ILE A 481 6.97 -10.42 -17.07
C ILE A 481 7.81 -9.23 -16.63
N GLY A 482 8.15 -9.12 -15.34
CA GLY A 482 9.21 -8.22 -14.88
C GLY A 482 8.83 -7.28 -13.73
N ARG A 483 9.65 -7.37 -12.68
CA ARG A 483 9.89 -6.34 -11.65
C ARG A 483 10.03 -4.98 -12.35
N CYS A 484 9.49 -3.91 -11.77
CA CYS A 484 9.79 -2.56 -12.26
C CYS A 484 11.31 -2.44 -12.45
N VAL A 485 11.70 -1.88 -13.61
CA VAL A 485 13.08 -1.65 -14.03
C VAL A 485 13.86 -0.98 -12.93
#